data_AF-A0A068WBJ0-F1
#
_entry.id   AF-A0A068WBJ0-F1
#
_cell.length_a   1.000
_cell.length_b   1.000
_cell.length_c   1.000
_cell.angle_alpha   90.00
_cell.angle_beta   90.00
_cell.angle_gamma   90.00
#
_symmetry.space_group_name_H-M   'P 1'
#
loop_
_entity.id
_entity.type
_entity.pdbx_description
1 polymer ?
#
loop_
_entity_poly.entity_id
_entity_poly.type
_entity_poly.pdbx_seq_one_letter_code
_entity_poly.pdbx_strand_id
1 'polypeptide(L)'
;MVPGNFDDKLAGMSKSELDDLFNNDNKIRKMVLDTPTVKKLEADKSRLWKSNQQKAIENLGHEPAMQKTKADLVSAHHKFNEALKEYSNYKSKLDEIRGSFSIQTMLALMKVANSEEDEMSEQLQKSFLKKQIGLEEFLTKMLDLRKSFNLRRIKIEKLNEMENSAGGQHSHSQQQPCAPSSSLPYPSVGRSHGLYPGL
;
A
#
# COMPACT_ATOMS: atom_id res chain seq x y z
N MET A 1 30.70 25.20 47.19
CA MET A 1 32.10 25.31 47.68
C MET A 1 32.95 25.60 46.47
N VAL A 2 33.39 26.84 46.27
CA VAL A 2 34.23 27.23 45.13
C VAL A 2 35.66 26.85 45.50
N PRO A 3 36.27 25.82 44.92
CA PRO A 3 37.68 25.54 45.14
C PRO A 3 38.43 26.41 44.14
N GLY A 4 38.49 27.70 44.42
CA GLY A 4 39.31 28.64 43.66
C GLY A 4 40.46 29.03 44.55
N ASN A 5 41.70 28.81 44.09
CA ASN A 5 42.97 29.25 44.69
C ASN A 5 43.06 30.79 44.88
N PHE A 6 41.97 31.49 45.15
CA PHE A 6 41.95 32.92 45.39
C PHE A 6 42.65 33.24 46.70
N ASP A 7 42.40 32.48 47.76
CA ASP A 7 43.01 32.73 49.07
C ASP A 7 44.54 32.62 49.02
N ASP A 8 45.09 31.57 48.41
CA ASP A 8 46.54 31.40 48.25
C ASP A 8 47.16 32.47 47.34
N LYS A 9 46.44 32.91 46.30
CA LYS A 9 46.93 33.90 45.33
C LYS A 9 46.84 35.33 45.85
N LEU A 10 45.86 35.62 46.70
CA LEU A 10 45.68 36.90 47.38
C LEU A 10 46.62 37.05 48.59
N ALA A 11 46.93 35.95 49.29
CA ALA A 11 47.88 35.94 50.40
C ALA A 11 49.33 36.25 49.97
N GLY A 12 49.69 36.00 48.71
CA GLY A 12 51.02 36.26 48.16
C GLY A 12 51.24 37.67 47.58
N MET A 13 50.23 38.54 47.57
CA MET A 13 50.31 39.88 46.98
C MET A 13 50.63 40.95 48.04
N SER A 14 51.35 41.99 47.64
CA SER A 14 51.68 43.13 48.51
C SER A 14 50.49 44.09 48.67
N LYS A 15 50.49 44.91 49.73
CA LYS A 15 49.41 45.89 50.02
C LYS A 15 49.12 46.83 48.84
N SER A 16 50.14 47.24 48.10
CA SER A 16 50.00 48.11 46.92
C SER A 16 49.33 47.39 45.74
N GLU A 17 49.57 46.09 45.58
CA GLU A 17 48.95 45.27 44.53
C GLU A 17 47.50 44.92 44.86
N LEU A 18 47.18 44.73 46.15
CA LEU A 18 45.80 44.55 46.61
C LEU A 18 44.96 45.82 46.39
N ASP A 19 45.52 47.00 46.66
CA ASP A 19 44.82 48.27 46.48
C ASP A 19 44.57 48.59 45.00
N ASP A 20 45.55 48.29 44.14
CA ASP A 20 45.41 48.38 42.68
C ASP A 20 44.44 47.31 42.11
N LEU A 21 44.40 46.11 42.68
CA LEU A 21 43.42 45.09 42.34
C LEU A 21 42.00 45.50 42.77
N PHE A 22 41.85 46.05 43.98
CA PHE A 22 40.58 46.53 44.53
C PHE A 22 39.99 47.69 43.71
N ASN A 23 40.84 48.60 43.25
CA ASN A 23 40.43 49.76 42.47
C ASN A 23 40.27 49.47 40.96
N ASN A 24 40.52 48.23 40.50
CA ASN A 24 40.46 47.87 39.07
C ASN A 24 39.66 46.59 38.81
N ASP A 25 38.37 46.75 38.56
CA ASP A 25 37.42 45.67 38.23
C ASP A 25 37.87 44.78 37.07
N ASN A 26 38.64 45.31 36.11
CA ASN A 26 39.13 44.51 34.99
C ASN A 26 40.21 43.51 35.43
N LYS A 27 41.03 43.85 36.44
CA LYS A 27 42.02 42.93 37.01
C LYS A 27 41.33 41.84 37.82
N ILE A 28 40.29 42.18 38.58
CA ILE A 28 39.44 41.22 39.29
C ILE A 28 38.78 40.25 38.29
N ARG A 29 38.18 40.76 37.20
CA ARG A 29 37.58 39.93 36.14
C ARG A 29 38.59 39.00 35.48
N LYS A 30 39.80 39.48 35.17
CA LYS A 30 40.88 38.64 34.64
C LYS A 30 41.27 37.53 35.61
N MET A 31 41.38 37.83 36.90
CA MET A 31 41.68 36.82 37.93
C MET A 31 40.60 35.74 38.01
N VAL A 32 39.33 36.13 37.92
CA VAL A 32 38.19 35.19 37.88
C VAL A 32 38.22 34.34 36.60
N LEU A 33 38.43 34.96 35.42
CA LEU A 33 38.56 34.24 34.15
C LEU A 33 39.75 33.27 34.14
N ASP A 34 40.82 33.59 34.87
CA ASP A 34 42.01 32.74 34.98
C ASP A 34 41.85 31.53 35.89
N THR A 35 40.75 31.47 36.65
CA THR A 35 40.49 30.40 37.62
C THR A 35 40.23 29.08 36.88
N PRO A 36 40.80 27.95 37.36
CA PRO A 36 40.67 26.65 36.69
C PRO A 36 39.21 26.24 36.46
N THR A 37 38.31 26.61 37.37
CA THR A 37 36.87 26.36 37.25
C THR A 37 36.24 27.09 36.06
N VAL A 38 36.56 28.37 35.86
CA VAL A 38 36.01 29.18 34.77
C VAL A 38 36.62 28.77 33.43
N LYS A 39 37.93 28.50 33.39
CA LYS A 39 38.60 27.92 32.21
C LYS A 39 38.00 26.56 31.80
N LYS A 40 37.73 25.68 32.78
CA LYS A 40 37.06 24.40 32.53
C LYS A 40 35.65 24.60 31.97
N LEU A 41 34.90 25.55 32.53
CA LEU A 41 33.54 25.85 32.05
C LEU A 41 33.53 26.39 30.61
N GLU A 42 34.43 27.31 30.26
CA GLU A 42 34.57 27.81 28.88
C GLU A 42 35.04 26.69 27.92
N ALA A 43 35.94 25.81 28.36
CA ALA A 43 36.34 24.64 27.58
C ALA A 43 35.18 23.67 27.36
N ASP A 44 34.38 23.38 28.40
CA ASP A 44 33.20 22.53 28.31
C ASP A 44 32.13 23.16 27.40
N LYS A 45 31.89 24.47 27.51
CA LYS A 45 31.00 25.23 26.61
C LYS A 45 31.45 25.14 25.15
N SER A 46 32.74 25.36 24.88
CA SER A 46 33.30 25.23 23.52
C SER A 46 33.16 23.80 22.98
N ARG A 47 33.41 22.79 23.83
CA ARG A 47 33.22 21.37 23.48
C ARG A 47 31.76 21.07 23.14
N LEU A 48 30.81 21.52 23.98
CA LEU A 48 29.39 21.32 23.76
C LEU A 48 28.90 22.05 22.51
N TRP A 49 29.37 23.27 22.28
CA TRP A 49 29.02 24.05 21.09
C TRP A 49 29.48 23.34 19.83
N LYS A 50 30.75 22.89 19.77
CA LYS A 50 31.27 22.09 18.65
C LYS A 50 30.50 20.78 18.46
N SER A 51 30.17 20.08 19.56
CA SER A 51 29.42 18.83 19.49
C SER A 51 27.99 19.04 18.98
N ASN A 52 27.31 20.10 19.44
CA ASN A 52 25.98 20.46 18.95
C ASN A 52 26.02 20.86 17.47
N GLN A 53 27.00 21.68 17.07
CA GLN A 53 27.19 22.06 15.69
C GLN A 53 27.42 20.84 14.80
N GLN A 54 28.29 19.91 15.21
CA GLN A 54 28.54 18.68 14.47
C GLN A 54 27.25 17.85 14.32
N LYS A 55 26.48 17.68 15.39
CA LYS A 55 25.20 16.97 15.35
C LYS A 55 24.18 17.64 14.46
N ALA A 56 24.13 18.97 14.45
CA ALA A 56 23.24 19.72 13.57
C ALA A 56 23.62 19.51 12.09
N ILE A 57 24.92 19.54 11.78
CA ILE A 57 25.44 19.27 10.43
C ILE A 57 25.10 17.84 10.00
N GLU A 58 25.33 16.85 10.86
CA GLU A 58 24.99 15.44 10.59
C GLU A 58 23.49 15.27 10.36
N ASN A 59 22.64 15.82 11.22
CA ASN A 59 21.18 15.78 11.08
C ASN A 59 20.73 16.42 9.75
N LEU A 60 21.30 17.57 9.37
CA LEU A 60 21.01 18.22 8.09
C LEU A 60 21.51 17.38 6.90
N GLY A 61 22.60 16.64 7.07
CA GLY A 61 23.13 15.72 6.05
C GLY A 61 22.23 14.52 5.77
N HIS A 62 21.37 14.13 6.72
CA HIS A 62 20.41 13.03 6.53
C HIS A 62 19.15 13.43 5.75
N GLU A 63 18.76 14.70 5.79
CA GLU A 63 17.60 15.24 5.10
C GLU A 63 17.55 14.89 3.59
N PRO A 64 18.60 15.08 2.77
CA PRO A 64 18.53 14.76 1.34
C PRO A 64 18.30 13.27 1.06
N ALA A 65 18.90 12.38 1.85
CA ALA A 65 18.67 10.94 1.70
C ALA A 65 17.24 10.56 2.08
N MET A 66 16.69 11.16 3.14
CA MET A 66 15.30 10.96 3.55
C MET A 66 14.31 11.50 2.52
N GLN A 67 14.58 12.68 1.94
CA GLN A 67 13.75 13.25 0.87
C GLN A 67 13.78 12.39 -0.39
N LYS A 68 14.95 11.89 -0.78
CA LYS A 68 15.09 10.99 -1.93
C LYS A 68 14.28 9.71 -1.73
N THR A 69 14.48 9.03 -0.61
CA THR A 69 13.75 7.77 -0.32
C THR A 69 12.24 7.98 -0.23
N LYS A 70 11.79 9.11 0.33
CA LYS A 70 10.38 9.51 0.32
C LYS A 70 9.85 9.71 -1.10
N ALA A 71 10.59 10.41 -1.97
CA ALA A 71 10.20 10.63 -3.35
C ALA A 71 10.13 9.31 -4.14
N ASP A 72 11.13 8.43 -3.96
CA ASP A 72 11.17 7.10 -4.57
C ASP A 72 9.97 6.25 -4.13
N LEU A 73 9.63 6.27 -2.84
CA LEU A 73 8.47 5.57 -2.29
C LEU A 73 7.16 6.09 -2.89
N VAL A 74 6.99 7.42 -2.98
CA VAL A 74 5.80 8.03 -3.58
C VAL A 74 5.68 7.64 -5.06
N SER A 75 6.79 7.66 -5.80
CA SER A 75 6.83 7.24 -7.21
C SER A 75 6.48 5.76 -7.37
N ALA A 76 7.05 4.89 -6.55
CA ALA A 76 6.75 3.45 -6.58
C ALA A 76 5.28 3.17 -6.24
N HIS A 77 4.74 3.86 -5.23
CA HIS A 77 3.34 3.77 -4.86
C HIS A 77 2.41 4.27 -5.96
N HIS A 78 2.77 5.35 -6.67
CA HIS A 78 2.00 5.83 -7.81
C HIS A 78 1.94 4.76 -8.93
N LYS A 79 3.10 4.24 -9.35
CA LYS A 79 3.19 3.18 -10.36
C LYS A 79 2.39 1.93 -9.98
N PHE A 80 2.45 1.54 -8.70
CA PHE A 80 1.66 0.42 -8.20
C PHE A 80 0.16 0.67 -8.35
N ASN A 81 -0.32 1.86 -8.00
CA ASN A 81 -1.75 2.20 -8.13
C ASN A 81 -2.20 2.28 -9.59
N GLU A 82 -1.35 2.78 -10.50
CA GLU A 82 -1.62 2.75 -11.94
C GLU A 82 -1.77 1.30 -12.44
N ALA A 83 -0.82 0.43 -12.11
CA ALA A 83 -0.88 -0.99 -12.46
C ALA A 83 -2.10 -1.70 -11.84
N LEU A 84 -2.46 -1.35 -10.60
CA LEU A 84 -3.65 -1.89 -9.93
C LEU A 84 -4.94 -1.45 -10.64
N LYS A 85 -5.00 -0.20 -11.10
CA LYS A 85 -6.13 0.32 -11.89
C LYS A 85 -6.24 -0.39 -13.25
N GLU A 86 -5.11 -0.58 -13.94
CA GLU A 86 -5.08 -1.36 -15.18
C GLU A 86 -5.55 -2.79 -14.96
N TYR A 87 -5.01 -3.47 -13.94
CA TYR A 87 -5.45 -4.81 -13.54
C TYR A 87 -6.96 -4.86 -13.27
N SER A 88 -7.49 -3.90 -12.50
CA SER A 88 -8.93 -3.82 -12.23
C SER A 88 -9.74 -3.67 -13.50
N ASN A 89 -9.29 -2.85 -14.46
CA ASN A 89 -9.96 -2.68 -15.74
C ASN A 89 -9.96 -3.98 -16.56
N TYR A 90 -8.82 -4.69 -16.62
CA TYR A 90 -8.74 -5.98 -17.30
C TYR A 90 -9.61 -7.03 -16.63
N LYS A 91 -9.64 -7.05 -15.30
CA LYS A 91 -10.49 -7.95 -14.52
C LYS A 91 -11.97 -7.70 -14.79
N SER A 92 -12.42 -6.45 -14.77
CA SER A 92 -13.81 -6.10 -15.09
C SER A 92 -14.18 -6.55 -16.51
N LYS A 93 -13.33 -6.32 -17.51
CA LYS A 93 -13.55 -6.81 -18.88
C LYS A 93 -13.62 -8.34 -18.96
N LEU A 94 -12.75 -9.04 -18.21
CA LEU A 94 -12.76 -10.49 -18.15
C LEU A 94 -14.04 -11.01 -17.49
N ASP A 95 -14.48 -10.38 -16.41
CA ASP A 95 -15.72 -10.73 -15.72
C ASP A 95 -16.96 -10.45 -16.59
N GLU A 96 -16.97 -9.39 -17.41
CA GLU A 96 -18.01 -9.13 -18.41
C GLU A 96 -18.07 -10.22 -19.49
N ILE A 97 -16.91 -10.64 -20.01
CA ILE A 97 -16.83 -11.75 -20.97
C ILE A 97 -17.28 -13.05 -20.30
N ARG A 98 -16.85 -13.32 -19.07
CA ARG A 98 -17.24 -14.51 -18.32
C ARG A 98 -18.75 -14.53 -18.03
N GLY A 99 -19.34 -13.38 -17.70
CA GLY A 99 -20.77 -13.24 -17.46
C GLY A 99 -21.60 -13.42 -18.73
N SER A 100 -21.19 -12.80 -19.85
CA SER A 100 -21.87 -12.95 -21.15
C SER A 100 -21.73 -14.36 -21.74
N PHE A 101 -20.59 -15.01 -21.53
CA PHE A 101 -20.31 -16.38 -22.00
C PHE A 101 -20.39 -17.43 -20.89
N SER A 102 -21.19 -17.20 -19.85
CA SER A 102 -21.42 -18.23 -18.84
C SER A 102 -22.05 -19.47 -19.47
N ILE A 103 -21.55 -20.65 -19.09
CA ILE A 103 -22.08 -21.97 -19.49
C ILE A 103 -23.60 -22.04 -19.23
N GLN A 104 -24.07 -21.44 -18.13
CA GLN A 104 -25.49 -21.34 -17.77
C GLN A 104 -26.29 -20.53 -18.78
N THR A 105 -25.80 -19.34 -19.14
CA THR A 105 -26.45 -18.48 -20.14
C THR A 105 -26.52 -19.19 -21.49
N MET A 106 -25.42 -19.85 -21.89
CA MET A 106 -25.39 -20.61 -23.13
C MET A 106 -26.39 -21.79 -23.11
N LEU A 107 -26.49 -22.54 -22.00
CA LEU A 107 -27.48 -23.60 -21.85
C LEU A 107 -28.91 -23.07 -21.97
N ALA A 108 -29.22 -21.96 -21.30
CA ALA A 108 -30.55 -21.37 -21.33
C ALA A 108 -30.93 -20.99 -22.78
N LEU A 109 -30.05 -20.28 -23.48
CA LEU A 109 -30.26 -19.88 -24.88
C LEU A 109 -30.42 -21.10 -25.80
N MET A 110 -29.60 -22.14 -25.63
CA MET A 110 -29.70 -23.35 -26.44
C MET A 110 -31.00 -24.11 -26.17
N LYS A 111 -31.45 -24.19 -24.91
CA LYS A 111 -32.72 -24.82 -24.56
C LYS A 111 -33.91 -24.07 -25.17
N VAL A 112 -33.91 -22.74 -25.14
CA VAL A 112 -34.92 -21.90 -25.81
C VAL A 112 -34.95 -22.19 -27.31
N ALA A 113 -33.81 -22.10 -28.00
CA ALA A 113 -33.74 -22.38 -29.43
C ALA A 113 -34.13 -23.83 -29.79
N ASN A 114 -33.90 -24.79 -28.90
CA ASN A 114 -34.33 -26.17 -29.09
C ASN A 114 -35.85 -26.33 -28.94
N SER A 115 -36.46 -25.60 -28.00
CA SER A 115 -37.92 -25.53 -27.83
C SER A 115 -38.58 -24.89 -29.06
N GLU A 116 -38.00 -23.80 -29.57
CA GLU A 116 -38.47 -23.13 -30.79
C GLU A 116 -38.46 -24.06 -32.01
N GLU A 117 -37.42 -24.89 -32.18
CA GLU A 117 -37.37 -25.87 -33.26
C GLU A 117 -38.41 -26.99 -33.11
N ASP A 118 -38.71 -27.42 -31.88
CA ASP A 118 -39.76 -28.42 -31.63
C ASP A 118 -41.15 -27.84 -31.95
N GLU A 119 -41.41 -26.60 -31.55
CA GLU A 119 -42.62 -25.85 -31.93
C GLU A 119 -42.74 -25.68 -33.44
N MET A 120 -41.64 -25.34 -34.14
CA MET A 120 -41.63 -25.29 -35.60
C MET A 120 -41.93 -26.65 -36.23
N SER A 121 -41.43 -27.75 -35.65
CA SER A 121 -41.74 -29.11 -36.10
C SER A 121 -43.23 -29.44 -35.90
N GLU A 122 -43.83 -29.05 -34.78
CA GLU A 122 -45.27 -29.21 -34.55
C GLU A 122 -46.11 -28.39 -35.52
N GLN A 123 -45.72 -27.15 -35.79
CA GLN A 123 -46.40 -26.30 -36.77
C GLN A 123 -46.33 -26.92 -38.17
N LEU A 124 -45.17 -27.44 -38.56
CA LEU A 124 -44.99 -28.11 -39.84
C LEU A 124 -45.88 -29.36 -39.96
N GLN A 125 -45.98 -30.16 -38.89
CA GLN A 125 -46.93 -31.29 -38.82
C GLN A 125 -48.38 -30.81 -38.98
N LYS A 126 -48.81 -29.79 -38.23
CA LYS A 126 -50.17 -29.24 -38.31
C LYS A 126 -50.49 -28.76 -39.74
N SER A 127 -49.55 -28.12 -40.42
CA SER A 127 -49.71 -27.69 -41.82
C SER A 127 -49.86 -28.87 -42.79
N PHE A 128 -49.09 -29.95 -42.59
CA PHE A 128 -49.23 -31.17 -43.39
C PHE A 128 -50.58 -31.86 -43.19
N LEU A 129 -51.04 -31.99 -41.94
CA LEU A 129 -52.38 -32.54 -41.62
C LEU A 129 -53.52 -31.73 -42.24
N LYS A 130 -53.36 -30.40 -42.33
CA LYS A 130 -54.30 -29.50 -43.03
C LYS A 130 -54.17 -29.54 -44.56
N LYS A 131 -53.29 -30.38 -45.11
CA LYS A 131 -52.97 -30.48 -46.54
C LYS A 131 -52.48 -29.17 -47.16
N GLN A 132 -51.86 -28.29 -46.36
CA GLN A 132 -51.31 -27.01 -46.83
C GLN A 132 -49.94 -27.15 -47.51
N ILE A 133 -49.23 -28.24 -47.22
CA ILE A 133 -47.92 -28.58 -47.80
C ILE A 133 -47.96 -30.02 -48.34
N GLY A 134 -47.15 -30.28 -49.38
CA GLY A 134 -47.03 -31.61 -49.99
C GLY A 134 -46.16 -32.56 -49.15
N LEU A 135 -46.26 -33.86 -49.43
CA LEU A 135 -45.48 -34.89 -48.72
C LEU A 135 -43.97 -34.70 -48.87
N GLU A 136 -43.50 -34.45 -50.09
CA GLU A 136 -42.06 -34.26 -50.39
C GLU A 136 -41.50 -33.08 -49.57
N GLU A 137 -42.19 -31.94 -49.61
CA GLU A 137 -41.81 -30.72 -48.89
C GLU A 137 -41.81 -30.91 -47.36
N PHE A 138 -42.83 -31.62 -46.85
CA PHE A 138 -42.90 -31.99 -45.44
C PHE A 138 -41.70 -32.83 -45.01
N LEU A 139 -41.35 -33.87 -45.79
CA LEU A 139 -40.24 -34.77 -45.46
C LEU A 139 -38.91 -34.02 -45.45
N THR A 140 -38.62 -33.20 -46.46
CA THR A 140 -37.38 -32.40 -46.51
C THR A 140 -37.27 -31.50 -45.28
N LYS A 141 -38.29 -30.68 -45.00
CA LYS A 141 -38.26 -29.72 -43.89
C LYS A 141 -38.27 -30.39 -42.52
N MET A 142 -39.00 -31.50 -42.34
CA MET A 142 -39.02 -32.23 -41.07
C MET A 142 -37.69 -32.91 -40.76
N LEU A 143 -37.05 -33.51 -41.77
CA LEU A 143 -35.76 -34.15 -41.59
C LEU A 143 -34.70 -33.12 -41.17
N ASP A 144 -34.68 -31.95 -41.80
CA ASP A 144 -33.76 -30.88 -41.44
C ASP A 144 -34.01 -30.33 -40.02
N LEU A 145 -35.27 -30.07 -39.67
CA LEU A 145 -35.65 -29.63 -38.32
C LEU A 145 -35.27 -30.67 -37.25
N ARG A 146 -35.60 -31.93 -37.47
CA ARG A 146 -35.27 -33.01 -36.51
C ARG A 146 -33.78 -33.25 -36.41
N LYS A 147 -33.02 -33.10 -37.50
CA LYS A 147 -31.56 -33.18 -37.47
C LYS A 147 -30.97 -32.05 -36.61
N SER A 148 -31.41 -30.81 -36.80
CA SER A 148 -30.95 -29.66 -36.01
C SER A 148 -31.33 -29.81 -34.52
N PHE A 149 -32.57 -30.20 -34.24
CA PHE A 149 -33.08 -30.42 -32.88
C PHE A 149 -32.25 -31.48 -32.13
N ASN A 150 -32.05 -32.65 -32.74
CA ASN A 150 -31.29 -33.73 -32.12
C ASN A 150 -29.83 -33.34 -31.90
N LEU A 151 -29.23 -32.62 -32.87
CA LEU A 151 -27.87 -32.12 -32.71
C LEU A 151 -27.77 -31.13 -31.55
N ARG A 152 -28.72 -30.20 -31.40
CA ARG A 152 -28.73 -29.25 -30.29
C ARG A 152 -29.02 -29.92 -28.96
N ARG A 153 -29.91 -30.92 -28.90
CA ARG A 153 -30.17 -31.75 -27.70
C ARG A 153 -28.89 -32.40 -27.19
N ILE A 154 -28.13 -33.06 -28.06
CA ILE A 154 -26.86 -33.71 -27.68
C ILE A 154 -25.85 -32.66 -27.19
N LYS A 155 -25.76 -31.50 -27.85
CA LYS A 155 -24.88 -30.41 -27.39
C LYS A 155 -25.29 -29.87 -26.01
N ILE A 156 -26.58 -29.72 -25.75
CA ILE A 156 -27.10 -29.32 -24.43
C ILE A 156 -26.71 -30.34 -23.36
N GLU A 157 -26.89 -31.63 -23.62
CA GLU A 157 -26.51 -32.71 -22.69
C GLU A 157 -25.02 -32.65 -22.36
N LYS A 158 -24.16 -32.54 -23.39
CA LYS A 158 -22.71 -32.43 -23.21
C LYS A 158 -22.29 -31.17 -22.45
N LEU A 159 -22.96 -30.05 -22.71
CA LEU A 159 -22.64 -28.79 -22.04
C LEU A 159 -23.11 -28.78 -20.57
N ASN A 160 -24.20 -29.49 -20.27
CA ASN A 160 -24.67 -29.75 -18.91
C ASN A 160 -23.72 -30.70 -18.14
N GLU A 161 -23.17 -31.74 -18.80
CA GLU A 161 -22.12 -32.58 -18.20
C GLU A 161 -20.87 -31.75 -17.82
N MET A 162 -20.46 -30.81 -18.69
CA MET A 162 -19.34 -29.90 -18.42
C MET A 162 -19.63 -28.96 -17.24
N GLU A 163 -20.85 -28.43 -17.13
CA GLU A 163 -21.26 -27.58 -16.00
C GLU A 163 -21.16 -28.33 -14.66
N ASN A 164 -21.72 -29.55 -14.61
CA ASN A 164 -21.72 -30.38 -13.40
C ASN A 164 -20.30 -30.83 -13.01
N SER A 165 -19.43 -31.08 -14.00
CA SER A 165 -18.04 -31.46 -13.77
C SER A 165 -17.18 -30.28 -13.28
N ALA A 166 -17.46 -29.07 -13.77
CA ALA A 166 -16.79 -27.84 -13.34
C ALA A 166 -17.21 -27.40 -11.93
N GLY A 167 -18.47 -27.65 -11.54
CA GLY A 167 -18.99 -27.36 -10.20
C GLY A 167 -18.31 -28.14 -9.07
N GLY A 168 -17.70 -29.30 -9.36
CA GLY A 168 -16.99 -30.13 -8.38
C GLY A 168 -15.56 -29.68 -8.05
N GLN A 169 -14.96 -28.75 -8.81
CA GLN A 169 -13.55 -28.36 -8.64
C GLN A 169 -13.35 -26.90 -8.22
N HIS A 170 -14.41 -26.11 -8.10
CA HIS A 170 -14.33 -24.73 -7.59
C HIS A 170 -14.51 -24.64 -6.07
N SER A 171 -13.68 -25.39 -5.33
CA SER A 171 -13.21 -24.95 -4.01
C SER A 171 -11.92 -24.15 -4.18
N HIS A 172 -11.95 -23.12 -5.04
CA HIS A 172 -10.85 -22.17 -5.10
C HIS A 172 -11.15 -21.11 -4.06
N SER A 173 -10.39 -21.19 -2.97
CA SER A 173 -10.33 -20.21 -1.88
C SER A 173 -10.63 -18.80 -2.37
N GLN A 174 -11.75 -18.22 -1.93
CA GLN A 174 -11.88 -16.77 -1.88
C GLN A 174 -10.77 -16.26 -0.96
N GLN A 175 -9.62 -15.92 -1.52
CA GLN A 175 -8.71 -15.02 -0.84
C GLN A 175 -9.39 -13.66 -0.86
N GLN A 176 -9.94 -13.29 0.29
CA GLN A 176 -10.31 -11.91 0.58
C GLN A 176 -9.12 -11.01 0.23
N PRO A 177 -9.35 -9.80 -0.30
CA PRO A 177 -8.29 -8.81 -0.38
C PRO A 177 -7.84 -8.54 1.05
N CYS A 178 -6.63 -8.96 1.41
CA CYS A 178 -6.01 -8.57 2.66
C CYS A 178 -6.02 -7.04 2.71
N ALA A 179 -6.81 -6.47 3.64
CA ALA A 179 -6.68 -5.08 4.01
C ALA A 179 -5.21 -4.84 4.43
N PRO A 180 -4.59 -3.72 4.05
CA PRO A 180 -3.27 -3.39 4.57
C PRO A 180 -3.41 -3.20 6.08
N SER A 181 -2.97 -4.20 6.84
CA SER A 181 -2.73 -4.09 8.27
C SER A 181 -1.69 -3.01 8.48
N SER A 182 -2.14 -1.81 8.85
CA SER A 182 -1.32 -0.70 9.31
C SER A 182 -0.70 -1.00 10.69
N SER A 183 -0.02 -2.13 10.84
CA SER A 183 0.81 -2.41 12.02
C SER A 183 2.22 -1.93 11.71
N LEU A 184 2.45 -0.62 11.82
CA LEU A 184 3.78 -0.04 11.88
C LEU A 184 4.48 -0.59 13.14
N PRO A 185 5.61 -1.30 13.03
CA PRO A 185 6.45 -1.54 14.18
C PRO A 185 7.17 -0.22 14.49
N TYR A 186 6.65 0.54 15.46
CA TYR A 186 7.43 1.62 16.04
C TYR A 186 8.70 1.01 16.65
N PRO A 187 9.90 1.53 16.34
CA PRO A 187 11.07 1.17 17.11
C PRO A 187 10.87 1.72 18.52
N SER A 188 10.81 0.81 19.49
CA SER A 188 10.86 1.12 20.91
C SER A 188 12.23 1.73 21.24
N VAL A 189 12.37 3.03 21.00
CA VAL A 189 13.43 3.81 21.61
C VAL A 189 13.04 3.94 23.08
N GLY A 190 13.76 3.23 23.94
CA GLY A 190 13.68 3.35 25.39
C GLY A 190 13.81 4.82 25.79
N ARG A 191 12.68 5.45 26.05
CA ARG A 191 12.57 6.82 26.52
C ARG A 191 12.67 6.77 28.04
N SER A 192 13.89 6.88 28.55
CA SER A 192 14.09 7.29 29.94
C SER A 192 13.54 8.71 30.08
N HIS A 193 12.58 8.83 30.99
CA HIS A 193 11.95 10.07 31.40
C HIS A 193 13.00 11.14 31.73
N GLY A 194 13.00 12.22 30.98
CA GLY A 194 13.67 13.48 31.30
C GLY A 194 12.70 14.60 30.96
N LEU A 195 12.12 15.18 31.99
CA LEU A 195 11.21 16.32 31.92
C LEU A 195 11.84 17.47 31.13
N TYR A 196 11.10 18.04 30.18
CA TYR A 196 11.27 19.45 29.84
C TYR A 196 10.18 20.24 30.59
N PRO A 197 10.53 21.10 31.55
CA PRO A 197 9.62 22.13 32.01
C PRO A 197 9.57 23.23 30.94
N GLY A 198 8.36 23.69 30.66
CA GLY A 198 8.13 24.80 29.75
C GLY A 198 8.81 26.08 30.24
N LEU A 199 9.34 26.81 29.26
CA LEU A 199 9.31 28.27 29.08
C LEU A 199 9.80 28.54 27.66
#